data_AF-A0A2V5M424-F1
#
_entry.id   AF-A0A2V5M424-F1
#
_cell.length_a   1.000
_cell.length_b   1.000
_cell.length_c   1.000
_cell.angle_alpha   90.00
_cell.angle_beta   90.00
_cell.angle_gamma   90.00
#
_symmetry.space_group_name_H-M   'P 1'
#
loop_
_entity.id
_entity.type
_entity.pdbx_description
1 polymer ?
#
loop_
_entity_poly.entity_id
_entity_poly.type
_entity_poly.pdbx_seq_one_letter_code
_entity_poly.pdbx_strand_id
1 'polypeptide(L)'
;MDQARVEQLGAKAIEPELNNLKDVKTRDYFTALMGRTTTDFEFSLFTLMIYADLKDPHRYAFYLIQAGIGLPDRDYYLKPEFAAQKTAYQMCHNKEWTECVEVALLCLVQLASAIS
;
A
#
# COMPACT_ATOMS: atom_id res chain seq x y z
N MET A 1 13.41 15.25 -14.13
CA MET A 1 13.12 13.81 -13.99
C MET A 1 14.05 13.08 -14.96
N ASP A 2 14.85 12.11 -14.49
CA ASP A 2 15.79 11.34 -15.31
C ASP A 2 15.22 9.94 -15.59
N GLN A 3 14.47 9.84 -16.69
CA GLN A 3 13.78 8.61 -17.06
C GLN A 3 14.75 7.52 -17.55
N ALA A 4 15.78 7.89 -18.32
CA ALA A 4 16.75 6.94 -18.86
C ALA A 4 17.49 6.20 -17.75
N ARG A 5 17.83 6.90 -16.66
CA ARG A 5 18.46 6.26 -15.50
C ARG A 5 17.52 5.29 -14.78
N VAL A 6 16.24 5.62 -14.64
CA VAL A 6 15.23 4.75 -14.02
C VAL A 6 15.05 3.47 -14.84
N GLU A 7 14.90 3.58 -16.17
CA GLU A 7 14.77 2.43 -17.07
C GLU A 7 16.01 1.54 -17.05
N GLN A 8 17.21 2.12 -16.98
CA GLN A 8 18.46 1.37 -16.87
C GLN A 8 18.56 0.57 -15.56
N LEU A 9 18.10 1.14 -14.44
CA LEU A 9 18.14 0.50 -13.13
C LEU A 9 17.06 -0.59 -12.98
N GLY A 10 15.88 -0.35 -13.54
CA GLY A 10 14.73 -1.26 -13.41
C GLY A 10 14.44 -1.61 -11.94
N ALA A 11 14.06 -2.87 -11.69
CA ALA A 11 13.75 -3.36 -10.35
C ALA A 11 14.98 -3.55 -9.43
N LYS A 12 16.22 -3.45 -9.96
CA LYS A 12 17.44 -3.69 -9.17
C LYS A 12 17.56 -2.75 -7.97
N ALA A 13 17.01 -1.55 -8.08
CA ALA A 13 17.05 -0.57 -7.01
C ALA A 13 16.25 -0.99 -5.75
N ILE A 14 15.19 -1.80 -5.89
CA ILE A 14 14.34 -2.24 -4.77
C ILE A 14 14.65 -3.67 -4.29
N GLU A 15 15.54 -4.39 -4.98
CA GLU A 15 15.92 -5.77 -4.63
C GLU A 15 16.33 -5.98 -3.16
N PRO A 16 17.09 -5.07 -2.50
CA PRO A 16 17.45 -5.27 -1.10
C PRO A 16 16.24 -5.39 -0.16
N GLU A 17 15.21 -4.56 -0.35
CA GLU A 17 13.99 -4.61 0.47
C GLU A 17 13.15 -5.84 0.15
N LEU A 18 13.06 -6.22 -1.13
CA LEU A 18 12.38 -7.45 -1.51
C LEU A 18 13.07 -8.70 -0.94
N ASN A 19 14.39 -8.67 -0.77
CA ASN A 19 15.14 -9.77 -0.16
C ASN A 19 14.88 -9.87 1.35
N ASN A 20 14.78 -8.73 2.06
CA ASN A 20 14.38 -8.71 3.48
C ASN A 20 13.07 -9.48 3.70
N LEU A 21 12.07 -9.25 2.84
CA LEU A 21 10.77 -9.93 2.90
C LEU A 21 10.84 -11.42 2.56
N LYS A 22 11.63 -11.83 1.55
CA LYS A 22 11.81 -13.25 1.19
C LYS A 22 12.46 -14.07 2.31
N ASP A 23 13.30 -13.42 3.11
CA ASP A 23 14.03 -14.05 4.20
C ASP A 23 13.24 -14.15 5.50
N VAL A 24 12.03 -13.56 5.58
CA VAL A 24 11.15 -13.67 6.75
C VAL A 24 10.75 -15.12 7.00
N LYS A 25 11.19 -15.68 8.14
CA LYS A 25 10.80 -17.03 8.60
C LYS A 25 9.99 -17.04 9.90
N THR A 26 9.93 -15.91 10.61
CA THR A 26 9.29 -15.83 11.93
C THR A 26 8.40 -14.60 12.02
N ARG A 27 7.41 -14.67 12.91
CA ARG A 27 6.51 -13.54 13.21
C ARG A 27 7.27 -12.36 13.82
N ASP A 28 8.27 -12.64 14.65
CA ASP A 28 9.09 -11.62 15.28
C ASP A 28 9.90 -10.86 14.23
N TYR A 29 10.48 -11.57 13.26
CA TYR A 29 11.18 -10.92 12.16
C TYR A 29 10.24 -10.08 11.30
N PHE A 30 9.05 -10.60 10.96
CA PHE A 30 8.04 -9.82 10.25
C PHE A 30 7.63 -8.55 11.02
N THR A 31 7.50 -8.65 12.34
CA THR A 31 7.13 -7.51 13.21
C THR A 31 8.25 -6.47 13.27
N ALA A 32 9.51 -6.91 13.26
CA ALA A 32 10.65 -6.00 13.17
C ALA A 32 10.67 -5.22 11.84
N LEU A 33 10.31 -5.86 10.72
CA LEU A 33 10.16 -5.17 9.43
C LEU A 33 9.02 -4.14 9.47
N MET A 34 7.86 -4.48 10.03
CA MET A 34 6.75 -3.51 10.19
C MET A 34 7.18 -2.26 10.99
N GLY A 35 8.09 -2.41 11.96
CA GLY A 35 8.65 -1.29 12.73
C GLY A 35 9.48 -0.30 11.92
N ARG A 36 9.93 -0.68 10.72
CA ARG A 36 10.73 0.17 9.81
C ARG A 36 9.89 0.99 8.83
N THR A 37 8.57 0.88 8.88
CA THR A 37 7.64 1.51 7.91
C THR A 37 7.77 3.04 7.76
N THR A 38 8.36 3.73 8.74
CA THR A 38 8.61 5.19 8.67
C THR A 38 10.00 5.56 8.16
N THR A 39 10.90 4.58 8.00
CA THR A 39 12.31 4.80 7.65
C THR A 39 12.71 4.24 6.28
N ASP A 40 11.91 3.37 5.70
CA ASP A 40 12.16 2.75 4.39
C ASP A 40 10.85 2.29 3.71
N PHE A 41 10.96 1.34 2.76
CA PHE A 41 9.86 0.83 1.95
C PHE A 41 9.05 -0.29 2.61
N GLU A 42 9.36 -0.66 3.85
CA GLU A 42 8.58 -1.66 4.57
C GLU A 42 7.17 -1.15 4.92
N PHE A 43 6.25 -2.08 5.11
CA PHE A 43 4.84 -1.79 5.35
C PHE A 43 4.37 -2.35 6.69
N SER A 44 3.41 -1.67 7.31
CA SER A 44 2.79 -2.08 8.56
C SER A 44 1.27 -2.20 8.41
N LEU A 45 0.66 -3.08 9.21
CA LEU A 45 -0.80 -3.20 9.34
C LEU A 45 -1.46 -1.95 9.97
N PHE A 46 -0.64 -1.04 10.49
CA PHE A 46 -1.08 0.21 11.09
C PHE A 46 -0.25 1.39 10.57
N THR A 47 -0.90 2.53 10.39
CA THR A 47 -0.21 3.81 10.16
C THR A 47 0.02 4.48 11.51
N LEU A 48 1.26 4.91 11.72
CA LEU A 48 1.66 5.66 12.91
C LEU A 48 1.57 7.16 12.63
N MET A 49 0.94 7.93 13.52
CA MET A 49 0.86 9.38 13.38
C MET A 49 1.11 10.08 14.72
N ILE A 50 1.78 11.22 14.66
CA ILE A 50 1.87 12.16 15.78
C ILE A 50 0.99 13.35 15.43
N TYR A 51 -0.01 13.61 16.27
CA TYR A 51 -0.99 14.68 16.02
C TYR A 51 -1.40 15.34 17.34
N ALA A 52 -2.13 16.46 17.26
CA ALA A 52 -2.65 17.12 18.46
C ALA A 52 -3.49 16.13 19.29
N ASP A 53 -3.32 16.14 20.61
CA ASP A 53 -4.12 15.31 21.51
C ASP A 53 -5.57 15.81 21.50
N LEU A 54 -6.50 14.90 21.22
CA LEU A 54 -7.94 15.18 21.16
C LEU A 54 -8.48 15.68 22.50
N LYS A 55 -7.83 15.32 23.62
CA LYS A 55 -8.20 15.76 24.98
C LYS A 55 -7.49 17.04 25.42
N ASP A 56 -6.33 17.34 24.86
CA ASP A 56 -5.52 18.53 25.18
C ASP A 56 -4.78 19.04 23.93
N PRO A 57 -5.35 19.99 23.17
CA PRO A 57 -4.77 20.48 21.92
C PRO A 57 -3.39 21.14 22.05
N HIS A 58 -2.92 21.44 23.27
CA HIS A 58 -1.60 22.01 23.50
C HIS A 58 -0.48 20.95 23.55
N ARG A 59 -0.82 19.67 23.40
CA ARG A 59 0.13 18.56 23.41
C ARG A 59 -0.03 17.71 22.16
N TYR A 60 1.05 17.01 21.81
CA TYR A 60 1.02 15.96 20.81
C TYR A 60 0.77 14.61 21.48
N ALA A 61 -0.06 13.79 20.83
CA ALA A 61 -0.28 12.41 21.17
C ALA A 61 0.12 11.50 20.00
N PHE A 62 0.43 10.25 20.35
CA PHE A 62 0.66 9.19 19.38
C PHE A 62 -0.66 8.52 19.02
N TYR A 63 -0.90 8.36 17.73
CA TYR A 63 -2.08 7.69 17.18
C TYR A 63 -1.66 6.48 16.35
N LEU A 64 -2.38 5.39 16.58
CA LEU A 64 -2.30 4.16 15.79
C LEU A 64 -3.62 4.00 15.04
N ILE A 65 -3.58 4.08 13.71
CA ILE A 65 -4.77 3.96 12.87
C ILE A 65 -4.69 2.73 11.97
N GLN A 66 -5.84 2.22 11.55
CA GLN A 66 -5.94 1.09 10.65
C GLN A 66 -5.23 1.38 9.32
N ALA A 67 -4.44 0.42 8.86
CA ALA A 67 -3.90 0.36 7.50
C ALA A 67 -4.11 -1.06 6.96
N GLY A 68 -3.27 -1.51 6.02
CA GLY A 68 -3.23 -2.91 5.63
C GLY A 68 -4.05 -3.29 4.39
N ILE A 69 -4.74 -2.34 3.75
CA ILE A 69 -5.61 -2.63 2.59
C ILE A 69 -5.14 -1.87 1.35
N GLY A 70 -5.17 -2.54 0.20
CA GLY A 70 -4.73 -1.99 -1.09
C GLY A 70 -5.84 -1.39 -1.96
N LEU A 71 -7.11 -1.66 -1.64
CA LEU A 71 -8.27 -0.99 -2.23
C LEU A 71 -8.70 0.20 -1.36
N PRO A 72 -9.38 1.21 -1.94
CA PRO A 72 -9.60 2.50 -1.28
C PRO A 72 -10.34 2.45 0.05
N ASP A 73 -11.21 1.47 0.27
CA ASP A 73 -11.97 1.31 1.50
C ASP A 73 -12.33 -0.16 1.77
N ARG A 74 -12.72 -0.46 3.01
CA ARG A 74 -13.27 -1.74 3.45
C ARG A 74 -14.41 -2.23 2.56
N ASP A 75 -15.29 -1.35 2.09
CA ASP A 75 -16.48 -1.74 1.33
C ASP A 75 -16.13 -2.46 0.01
N TYR A 76 -14.99 -2.13 -0.61
CA TYR A 76 -14.49 -2.81 -1.81
C TYR A 76 -14.24 -4.31 -1.60
N TYR A 77 -14.05 -4.74 -0.36
CA TYR A 77 -13.81 -6.14 -0.03
C TYR A 77 -15.07 -6.92 0.33
N LEU A 78 -16.15 -6.22 0.66
CA LEU A 78 -17.31 -6.78 1.36
C LEU A 78 -18.63 -6.62 0.62
N LYS A 79 -18.83 -5.52 -0.11
CA LYS A 79 -20.08 -5.27 -0.80
C LYS A 79 -20.08 -5.89 -2.20
N PRO A 80 -21.18 -6.53 -2.63
CA PRO A 80 -21.24 -7.25 -3.90
C PRO A 80 -21.08 -6.31 -5.12
N GLU A 81 -21.48 -5.05 -5.03
CA GLU A 81 -21.32 -4.06 -6.10
C GLU A 81 -19.84 -3.77 -6.47
N PHE A 82 -18.89 -4.10 -5.59
CA PHE A 82 -17.45 -3.93 -5.85
C PHE A 82 -16.73 -5.23 -6.28
N ALA A 83 -17.47 -6.30 -6.58
CA ALA A 83 -16.88 -7.60 -6.92
C ALA A 83 -15.95 -7.54 -8.14
N ALA A 84 -16.28 -6.72 -9.13
CA ALA A 84 -15.46 -6.54 -10.34
C ALA A 84 -14.10 -5.90 -10.01
N GLN A 85 -14.10 -4.84 -9.20
CA GLN A 85 -12.91 -4.11 -8.78
C GLN A 85 -12.00 -4.99 -7.91
N LYS A 86 -12.59 -5.73 -6.96
CA LYS A 86 -11.84 -6.70 -6.14
C LYS A 86 -11.18 -7.78 -7.00
N THR A 87 -11.91 -8.31 -7.97
CA THR A 87 -11.40 -9.33 -8.91
C THR A 87 -10.24 -8.77 -9.73
N ALA A 88 -10.38 -7.56 -10.27
CA ALA A 88 -9.33 -6.92 -11.07
C ALA A 88 -8.07 -6.64 -10.23
N TYR A 89 -8.23 -6.21 -8.98
CA TYR A 89 -7.13 -6.02 -8.04
C TYR A 89 -6.37 -7.32 -7.75
N GLN A 90 -7.08 -8.43 -7.55
CA GLN A 90 -6.46 -9.75 -7.34
C GLN A 90 -5.74 -10.26 -8.59
N MET A 91 -6.32 -10.02 -9.78
CA MET A 91 -5.68 -10.37 -11.05
C MET A 91 -4.38 -9.60 -11.24
N CYS A 92 -4.38 -8.30 -10.95
CA CYS A 92 -3.19 -7.46 -11.01
C CYS A 92 -2.07 -7.99 -10.08
N HIS A 93 -2.38 -8.34 -8.83
CA HIS A 93 -1.39 -8.89 -7.89
C HIS A 93 -0.76 -10.22 -8.33
N ASN A 94 -1.50 -11.03 -9.10
CA ASN A 94 -1.07 -12.36 -9.51
C ASN A 94 -0.31 -12.37 -10.84
N LYS A 95 -0.17 -11.22 -11.50
CA LYS A 95 0.50 -11.07 -12.80
C LYS A 95 1.67 -10.09 -12.69
N GLU A 96 2.53 -10.06 -13.71
CA GLU A 96 3.59 -9.05 -13.80
C GLU A 96 2.97 -7.64 -13.75
N TRP A 97 3.59 -6.76 -12.94
CA TRP A 97 3.11 -5.39 -12.61
C TRP A 97 2.72 -4.53 -13.81
N THR A 98 3.18 -4.85 -15.01
CA THR A 98 2.92 -4.14 -16.25
C THR A 98 1.46 -4.21 -16.73
N GLU A 99 0.74 -5.31 -16.47
CA GLU A 99 -0.69 -5.41 -16.82
C GLU A 99 -1.61 -4.66 -15.84
N CYS A 100 -1.11 -4.29 -14.65
CA CYS A 100 -1.88 -3.59 -13.63
C CYS A 100 -2.22 -2.14 -13.98
N VAL A 101 -1.40 -1.47 -14.81
CA VAL A 101 -1.58 -0.06 -15.14
C VAL A 101 -2.90 0.18 -15.86
N GLU A 102 -3.32 -0.77 -16.70
CA GLU A 102 -4.58 -0.70 -17.45
C GLU A 102 -5.80 -0.88 -16.52
N VAL A 103 -5.69 -1.75 -15.52
CA VAL A 103 -6.70 -1.94 -14.46
C VAL A 103 -6.82 -0.72 -13.56
N ALA A 104 -5.69 -0.10 -13.18
CA ALA A 104 -5.69 1.13 -12.39
C ALA A 104 -6.36 2.29 -13.15
N LEU A 105 -6.14 2.37 -14.47
CA LEU A 105 -6.78 3.35 -15.34
C LEU A 105 -8.29 3.12 -15.45
N LEU A 106 -8.74 1.87 -15.58
CA LEU A 106 -10.17 1.50 -15.55
C LEU A 106 -10.84 1.88 -14.22
N CYS A 107 -10.16 1.64 -13.10
CA CYS A 107 -10.68 1.98 -11.76
C CYS A 107 -10.80 3.49 -11.56
N LEU A 108 -9.82 4.27 -12.05
CA LEU A 108 -9.87 5.74 -12.03
C LEU A 108 -11.00 6.30 -12.90
N VAL A 109 -11.25 5.70 -14.08
CA VAL A 109 -12.37 6.08 -14.95
C VAL A 109 -13.71 5.78 -14.28
N GLN A 110 -13.86 4.64 -13.61
CA GLN A 110 -15.08 4.29 -12.87
C GLN A 110 -15.31 5.20 -11.65
N LEU A 111 -14.25 5.57 -10.92
CA LEU A 111 -14.32 6.56 -9.84
C LEU A 111 -14.73 7.95 -10.36
N ALA A 112 -14.21 8.39 -11.51
CA ALA A 112 -14.60 9.65 -12.13
C ALA A 112 -16.07 9.66 -12.57
N SER A 113 -16.60 8.52 -13.03
CA SER A 113 -18.03 8.39 -13.41
C SER A 113 -19.01 8.34 -12.22
N ALA A 114 -18.53 8.08 -11.01
CA ALA A 114 -19.35 8.02 -9.80
C ALA A 114 -19.49 9.38 -9.09
N ILE A 115 -18.79 10.42 -9.55
CA ILE A 115 -18.81 11.78 -9.00
C ILE A 115 -19.58 12.75 -9.94
N SER A 116 -20.13 12.24 -11.05
CA SER A 116 -21.01 12.96 -11.98
C SER A 116 -22.48 12.58 -11.82
#